data_AF-A0A1X7TUW2-F1
#
_entry.id   AF-A0A1X7TUW2-F1
#
_cell.length_a   1.000
_cell.length_b   1.000
_cell.length_c   1.000
_cell.angle_alpha   90.00
_cell.angle_beta   90.00
_cell.angle_gamma   90.00
#
_symmetry.space_group_name_H-M   'P 1'
#
loop_
_entity.id
_entity.type
_entity.pdbx_description
1 polymer ?
#
loop_
_entity_poly.entity_id
_entity_poly.type
_entity_poly.pdbx_seq_one_letter_code
_entity_poly.pdbx_strand_id
1 'polypeptide(L)'
;MSGVISTSPSSSSWWQTTEAAEDTRDYVISAGLLLYTPDVLPTNISCVLTPSPFPRLLFHHAMNIQPALNQLIESLSKDSDFIAEAFRKILKSDDFVRHLMDIYNEVKASGDKQTTCLGFHRTDYLVDVQRSHDGRVSLGLKMVEINTIAAGFASLSSKMADLQKYVTSRYTPGSVIEAEPNGCFDGFVDAFATAWKEYGQSNSVILFVVKENEANKFDQRQIEHGLWKRYSIRVIRRTLTEIGNTIKLTPEREAFIDGYEISVVYYRAGYGPSCYHSDIEWNGRRLLELSKASNCPSAAYQLIGFKKVQQILSEKGILEKYIKEEGVVSDVRQTFTGQYTLEQVWYLLIIICTCTLC
;
A
#
# COMPACT_ATOMS: atom_id res chain seq x y z
N MET A 1 9.55 38.66 -3.92
CA MET A 1 8.63 39.03 -2.83
C MET A 1 7.30 38.34 -3.08
N SER A 2 7.11 37.16 -2.50
CA SER A 2 5.82 36.49 -2.38
C SER A 2 5.85 35.87 -1.00
N GLY A 3 5.18 36.56 -0.06
CA GLY A 3 5.14 36.17 1.34
C GLY A 3 4.48 34.81 1.46
N VAL A 4 5.24 33.82 1.95
CA VAL A 4 4.65 32.64 2.58
C VAL A 4 3.96 33.18 3.83
N ILE A 5 2.64 33.37 3.76
CA ILE A 5 1.84 33.61 4.96
C ILE A 5 1.90 32.31 5.75
N SER A 6 2.81 32.23 6.72
CA SER A 6 2.71 31.23 7.78
C SER A 6 1.52 31.65 8.63
N THR A 7 0.34 31.10 8.35
CA THR A 7 -0.73 31.09 9.34
C THR A 7 -0.31 30.09 10.40
N SER A 8 0.40 30.57 11.43
CA SER A 8 0.45 29.84 12.69
C SER A 8 -0.99 29.63 13.16
N PRO A 9 -1.34 28.49 13.78
CA PRO A 9 -2.66 28.31 14.39
C PRO A 9 -2.95 29.29 15.55
N SER A 10 -2.00 30.19 15.85
CA SER A 10 -1.89 30.93 17.11
C SER A 10 -2.77 32.18 17.22
N SER A 11 -3.67 32.44 16.28
CA SER A 11 -4.65 33.53 16.38
C SER A 11 -6.09 33.06 16.63
N SER A 12 -6.35 31.75 16.67
CA SER A 12 -7.68 31.23 17.03
C SER A 12 -7.92 31.38 18.53
N SER A 13 -9.06 31.95 18.91
CA SER A 13 -9.44 32.00 20.33
C SER A 13 -9.67 30.57 20.84
N TRP A 14 -9.30 30.29 22.09
CA TRP A 14 -9.39 28.93 22.67
C TRP A 14 -10.78 28.29 22.49
N TRP A 15 -11.85 29.09 22.58
CA TRP A 15 -13.24 28.68 22.35
C TRP A 15 -13.49 28.15 20.94
N GLN A 16 -12.93 28.80 19.92
CA GLN A 16 -13.04 28.38 18.53
C GLN A 16 -12.31 27.05 18.28
N THR A 17 -11.20 26.81 18.98
CA THR A 17 -10.47 25.54 18.88
C THR A 17 -11.25 24.40 19.54
N THR A 18 -11.89 24.63 20.69
CA THR A 18 -12.71 23.61 21.38
C THR A 18 -13.96 23.25 20.57
N GLU A 19 -14.71 24.25 20.08
CA GLU A 19 -15.88 24.01 19.24
C GLU A 19 -15.51 23.25 17.96
N ALA A 20 -14.43 23.66 17.28
CA ALA A 20 -13.95 22.97 16.08
C ALA A 20 -13.57 21.51 16.36
N ALA A 21 -12.96 21.24 17.51
CA ALA A 21 -12.59 19.88 17.89
C ALA A 21 -13.82 18.99 18.18
N GLU A 22 -14.84 19.53 18.85
CA GLU A 22 -16.10 18.82 19.10
C GLU A 22 -16.87 18.54 17.81
N ASP A 23 -17.03 19.54 16.94
CA ASP A 23 -17.70 19.38 15.64
C ASP A 23 -16.94 18.39 14.73
N THR A 24 -15.61 18.46 14.70
CA THR A 24 -14.76 17.47 13.99
C THR A 24 -14.98 16.06 14.51
N ARG A 25 -15.06 15.89 15.83
CA ARG A 25 -15.32 14.60 16.46
C ARG A 25 -16.66 14.03 16.02
N ASP A 26 -17.70 14.85 16.01
CA ASP A 26 -19.06 14.44 15.65
C ASP A 26 -19.20 14.17 14.15
N TYR A 27 -18.49 14.95 13.30
CA TYR A 27 -18.35 14.67 11.88
C TYR A 27 -17.66 13.32 11.64
N VAL A 28 -16.54 13.05 12.33
CA VAL A 28 -15.79 11.80 12.21
C VAL A 28 -16.70 10.59 12.48
N ILE A 29 -17.52 10.67 13.53
CA ILE A 29 -18.47 9.60 13.88
C ILE A 29 -19.57 9.47 12.82
N SER A 30 -20.23 10.57 12.46
CA SER A 30 -21.36 10.56 11.52
C SER A 30 -20.95 10.16 10.09
N ALA A 31 -19.72 10.49 9.68
CA ALA A 31 -19.16 10.09 8.39
C ALA A 31 -18.58 8.65 8.39
N GLY A 32 -18.47 8.00 9.55
CA GLY A 32 -17.92 6.65 9.68
C GLY A 32 -16.39 6.59 9.51
N LEU A 33 -15.68 7.63 9.92
CA LEU A 33 -14.22 7.70 10.01
C LEU A 33 -13.74 7.01 11.32
N LEU A 34 -13.95 5.70 11.40
CA LEU A 34 -13.78 4.93 12.64
C LEU A 34 -12.72 3.83 12.53
N LEU A 35 -12.16 3.46 13.68
CA LEU A 35 -11.35 2.27 13.92
C LEU A 35 -11.97 1.44 15.04
N TYR A 36 -11.52 0.20 15.23
CA TYR A 36 -11.80 -0.56 16.45
C TYR A 36 -10.65 -0.44 17.45
N THR A 37 -10.99 -0.32 18.72
CA THR A 37 -10.05 -0.51 19.84
C THR A 37 -9.70 -2.00 20.00
N PRO A 38 -8.67 -2.35 20.80
CA PRO A 38 -8.38 -3.74 21.15
C PRO A 38 -9.58 -4.47 21.78
N ASP A 39 -10.45 -3.76 22.50
CA ASP A 39 -11.69 -4.30 23.10
C ASP A 39 -12.87 -4.36 22.11
N VAL A 40 -12.61 -4.17 20.82
CA VAL A 40 -13.60 -4.24 19.73
C VAL A 40 -14.72 -3.19 19.86
N LEU A 41 -14.40 -2.04 20.45
CA LEU A 41 -15.29 -0.88 20.48
C LEU A 41 -14.94 0.08 19.33
N PRO A 42 -15.93 0.61 18.58
CA PRO A 42 -15.67 1.66 17.61
C PRO A 42 -15.10 2.90 18.30
N THR A 43 -14.02 3.44 17.75
CA THR A 43 -13.38 4.68 18.18
C THR A 43 -13.07 5.55 16.97
N ASN A 44 -12.89 6.84 17.21
CA ASN A 44 -12.52 7.80 16.18
C ASN A 44 -11.14 7.49 15.63
N ILE A 45 -10.97 7.68 14.33
CA ILE A 45 -9.63 7.78 13.76
C ILE A 45 -8.95 9.06 14.27
N SER A 46 -7.67 8.95 14.64
CA SER A 46 -6.86 10.13 14.93
C SER A 46 -6.67 10.95 13.66
N CYS A 47 -6.97 12.25 13.73
CA CYS A 47 -6.83 13.16 12.60
C CYS A 47 -6.30 14.52 13.06
N VAL A 48 -5.77 15.27 12.09
CA VAL A 48 -5.40 16.68 12.28
C VAL A 48 -6.62 17.55 11.97
N LEU A 49 -6.84 18.58 12.79
CA LEU A 49 -8.00 19.46 12.67
C LEU A 49 -8.00 20.21 11.31
N THR A 50 -6.84 20.75 10.94
CA THR A 50 -6.63 21.42 9.65
C THR A 50 -5.58 20.67 8.84
N PRO A 51 -5.68 20.65 7.50
CA PRO A 51 -4.70 20.00 6.65
C PRO A 51 -3.30 20.58 6.87
N SER A 52 -2.29 19.71 6.86
CA SER A 52 -0.89 20.15 6.92
C SER A 52 -0.46 20.71 5.56
N PRO A 53 0.22 21.87 5.51
CA PRO A 53 0.76 22.40 4.26
C PRO A 53 1.72 21.41 3.60
N PHE A 54 1.57 21.20 2.29
CA PHE A 54 2.46 20.36 1.50
C PHE A 54 2.85 21.07 0.19
N PRO A 55 4.13 21.05 -0.24
CA PRO A 55 4.54 21.71 -1.46
C PRO A 55 3.87 21.12 -2.71
N ARG A 56 3.09 21.93 -3.44
CA ARG A 56 2.35 21.52 -4.65
C ARG A 56 3.24 20.79 -5.68
N LEU A 57 4.44 21.31 -5.91
CA LEU A 57 5.38 20.73 -6.88
C LEU A 57 5.78 19.30 -6.49
N LEU A 58 6.04 19.04 -5.19
CA LEU A 58 6.39 17.71 -4.72
C LEU A 58 5.19 16.76 -4.72
N PHE A 59 3.98 17.29 -4.46
CA PHE A 59 2.74 16.51 -4.55
C PHE A 59 2.49 16.02 -5.98
N HIS A 60 2.58 16.91 -6.97
CA HIS A 60 2.45 16.53 -8.37
C HIS A 60 3.60 15.65 -8.85
N HIS A 61 4.83 15.84 -8.35
CA HIS A 61 5.94 14.93 -8.64
C HIS A 61 5.61 13.50 -8.22
N ALA A 62 5.12 13.30 -6.97
CA ALA A 62 4.69 11.99 -6.49
C ALA A 62 3.58 11.36 -7.35
N MET A 63 2.59 12.17 -7.74
CA MET A 63 1.49 11.72 -8.60
C MET A 63 1.97 11.28 -9.99
N ASN A 64 2.86 12.08 -10.60
CA ASN A 64 3.32 11.86 -11.97
C ASN A 64 4.20 10.62 -12.11
N ILE A 65 4.98 10.27 -11.08
CA ILE A 65 5.84 9.07 -11.12
C ILE A 65 5.11 7.78 -10.75
N GLN A 66 3.96 7.85 -10.07
CA GLN A 66 3.25 6.65 -9.59
C GLN A 66 2.86 5.66 -10.71
N PRO A 67 2.39 6.07 -11.90
CA PRO A 67 2.13 5.14 -13.00
C PRO A 67 3.38 4.36 -13.45
N ALA A 68 4.53 5.01 -13.50
CA ALA A 68 5.80 4.36 -13.83
C ALA A 68 6.23 3.37 -12.74
N LEU A 69 6.01 3.70 -11.46
CA LEU A 69 6.25 2.76 -10.36
C LEU A 69 5.32 1.53 -10.44
N ASN A 70 4.07 1.70 -10.83
CA ASN A 70 3.15 0.57 -11.04
C ASN A 70 3.64 -0.35 -12.17
N GLN A 71 4.09 0.22 -13.29
CA GLN A 71 4.69 -0.54 -14.39
C GLN A 71 6.01 -1.21 -14.00
N LEU A 72 6.81 -0.57 -13.16
CA LEU A 72 8.04 -1.13 -12.60
C LEU A 72 7.73 -2.37 -11.75
N ILE A 73 6.74 -2.29 -10.85
CA ILE A 73 6.32 -3.43 -10.02
C ILE A 73 5.88 -4.60 -10.89
N GLU A 74 5.04 -4.34 -11.89
CA GLU A 74 4.58 -5.35 -12.85
C GLU A 74 5.76 -5.99 -13.61
N SER A 75 6.68 -5.17 -14.12
CA SER A 75 7.83 -5.66 -14.90
C SER A 75 8.78 -6.51 -14.05
N LEU A 76 9.07 -6.08 -12.82
CA LEU A 76 9.88 -6.84 -11.86
C LEU A 76 9.21 -8.15 -11.47
N SER A 77 7.88 -8.17 -11.29
CA SER A 77 7.15 -9.37 -10.91
C SER A 77 7.25 -10.50 -11.95
N LYS A 78 7.49 -10.13 -13.22
CA LYS A 78 7.68 -11.05 -14.36
C LYS A 78 9.13 -11.48 -14.54
N ASP A 79 10.09 -10.78 -13.92
CA ASP A 79 11.51 -11.07 -14.02
C ASP A 79 11.92 -12.11 -12.96
N SER A 80 11.83 -13.38 -13.34
CA SER A 80 12.16 -14.49 -12.44
C SER A 80 13.61 -14.53 -12.01
N ASP A 81 14.54 -14.16 -12.89
CA ASP A 81 15.97 -14.19 -12.60
C ASP A 81 16.31 -13.10 -11.60
N PHE A 82 15.71 -11.92 -11.75
CA PHE A 82 15.77 -10.85 -10.77
C PHE A 82 15.25 -11.31 -9.39
N ILE A 83 14.05 -11.89 -9.33
CA ILE A 83 13.47 -12.34 -8.04
C ILE A 83 14.36 -13.40 -7.39
N ALA A 84 14.82 -14.40 -8.16
CA ALA A 84 15.67 -15.46 -7.64
C ALA A 84 16.98 -14.90 -7.04
N GLU A 85 17.66 -13.99 -7.75
CA GLU A 85 18.91 -13.40 -7.25
C GLU A 85 18.66 -12.44 -6.07
N ALA A 86 17.61 -11.62 -6.12
CA ALA A 86 17.27 -10.66 -5.08
C ALA A 86 17.11 -11.32 -3.70
N PHE A 87 16.52 -12.52 -3.67
CA PHE A 87 16.22 -13.24 -2.43
C PHE A 87 17.19 -14.37 -2.09
N ARG A 88 18.12 -14.76 -2.99
CA ARG A 88 19.04 -15.90 -2.81
C ARG A 88 19.72 -15.97 -1.44
N LYS A 89 20.16 -14.82 -0.89
CA LYS A 89 20.78 -14.77 0.45
C LYS A 89 19.75 -14.79 1.59
N ILE A 90 18.61 -14.12 1.40
CA ILE A 90 17.55 -13.98 2.41
C ILE A 90 16.89 -15.32 2.73
N LEU A 91 16.72 -16.19 1.72
CA LEU A 91 16.12 -17.52 1.88
C LEU A 91 16.84 -18.41 2.91
N LYS A 92 18.11 -18.12 3.20
CA LYS A 92 18.91 -18.85 4.19
C LYS A 92 18.57 -18.49 5.65
N SER A 93 17.93 -17.35 5.88
CA SER A 93 17.74 -16.79 7.22
C SER A 93 16.32 -16.34 7.52
N ASP A 94 15.44 -16.23 6.52
CA ASP A 94 14.06 -15.79 6.68
C ASP A 94 13.08 -16.85 6.16
N ASP A 95 12.42 -17.54 7.09
CA ASP A 95 11.47 -18.62 6.78
C ASP A 95 10.22 -18.09 6.08
N PHE A 96 9.74 -16.90 6.46
CA PHE A 96 8.56 -16.30 5.85
C PHE A 96 8.77 -16.00 4.36
N VAL A 97 9.93 -15.43 4.03
CA VAL A 97 10.32 -15.21 2.63
C VAL A 97 10.49 -16.53 1.90
N ARG A 98 11.03 -17.57 2.56
CA ARG A 98 11.19 -18.90 1.97
C ARG A 98 9.85 -19.51 1.56
N HIS A 99 8.88 -19.55 2.47
CA HIS A 99 7.55 -20.06 2.16
C HIS A 99 6.86 -19.28 1.03
N LEU A 100 7.01 -17.94 0.99
CA LEU A 100 6.48 -17.13 -0.10
C LEU A 100 7.17 -17.43 -1.44
N MET A 101 8.49 -17.64 -1.43
CA MET A 101 9.26 -18.02 -2.60
C MET A 101 8.92 -19.43 -3.09
N ASP A 102 8.63 -20.37 -2.18
CA ASP A 102 8.20 -21.74 -2.52
C ASP A 102 6.87 -21.70 -3.27
N ILE A 103 5.90 -20.91 -2.79
CA ILE A 103 4.61 -20.69 -3.46
C ILE A 103 4.83 -20.07 -4.85
N TYR A 104 5.66 -19.02 -4.95
CA TYR A 104 6.00 -18.38 -6.22
C TYR A 104 6.59 -19.38 -7.23
N ASN A 105 7.57 -20.19 -6.80
CA ASN A 105 8.22 -21.18 -7.64
C ASN A 105 7.24 -22.27 -8.08
N GLU A 106 6.34 -22.69 -7.21
CA GLU A 106 5.35 -23.72 -7.52
C GLU A 106 4.34 -23.25 -8.57
N VAL A 107 3.83 -22.03 -8.45
CA VAL A 107 2.92 -21.43 -9.44
C VAL A 107 3.61 -21.36 -10.80
N LYS A 108 4.87 -20.91 -10.83
CA LYS A 108 5.67 -20.86 -12.05
C LYS A 108 5.86 -22.25 -12.67
N ALA A 109 6.22 -23.25 -11.86
CA ALA A 109 6.43 -24.62 -12.33
C ALA A 109 5.14 -25.28 -12.83
N SER A 110 4.02 -24.96 -12.19
CA SER A 110 2.70 -25.50 -12.50
C SER A 110 2.00 -24.77 -13.66
N GLY A 111 2.59 -23.67 -14.13
CA GLY A 111 1.99 -22.75 -15.11
C GLY A 111 0.96 -21.84 -14.46
N ASP A 112 1.16 -20.53 -14.59
CA ASP A 112 0.25 -19.52 -14.06
C ASP A 112 -1.12 -19.59 -14.77
N LYS A 113 -2.19 -19.56 -13.99
CA LYS A 113 -3.58 -19.54 -14.50
C LYS A 113 -4.28 -18.21 -14.26
N GLN A 114 -3.66 -17.30 -13.52
CA GLN A 114 -4.20 -15.97 -13.30
C GLN A 114 -4.02 -15.15 -14.58
N THR A 115 -5.12 -14.85 -15.28
CA THR A 115 -5.08 -14.05 -16.52
C THR A 115 -5.11 -12.55 -16.26
N THR A 116 -5.44 -12.14 -15.03
CA THR A 116 -5.60 -10.74 -14.63
C THR A 116 -4.71 -10.45 -13.43
N CYS A 117 -3.85 -9.44 -13.58
CA CYS A 117 -3.05 -8.89 -12.49
C CYS A 117 -3.78 -7.69 -11.88
N LEU A 118 -4.02 -7.70 -10.56
CA LEU A 118 -4.59 -6.58 -9.83
C LEU A 118 -3.64 -6.18 -8.69
N GLY A 119 -3.25 -4.90 -8.65
CA GLY A 119 -2.34 -4.37 -7.65
C GLY A 119 -2.84 -3.04 -7.06
N PHE A 120 -3.00 -3.01 -5.74
CA PHE A 120 -3.21 -1.77 -4.99
C PHE A 120 -1.93 -1.37 -4.29
N HIS A 121 -1.21 -0.42 -4.89
CA HIS A 121 0.09 0.03 -4.42
C HIS A 121 -0.02 1.36 -3.71
N ARG A 122 0.75 1.53 -2.63
CA ARG A 122 0.94 2.82 -1.98
C ARG A 122 2.42 3.12 -1.83
N THR A 123 2.86 4.23 -2.40
CA THR A 123 4.22 4.71 -2.23
C THR A 123 4.23 5.82 -1.20
N ASP A 124 4.96 5.62 -0.12
CA ASP A 124 5.01 6.56 1.00
C ASP A 124 6.27 7.43 0.87
N TYR A 125 6.09 8.75 1.02
CA TYR A 125 7.15 9.74 0.87
C TYR A 125 7.24 10.66 2.10
N LEU A 126 8.43 11.20 2.32
CA LEU A 126 8.67 12.32 3.24
C LEU A 126 9.32 13.48 2.48
N VAL A 127 9.12 14.69 2.98
CA VAL A 127 9.83 15.88 2.47
C VAL A 127 11.13 16.02 3.25
N ASP A 128 12.23 15.95 2.53
CA ASP A 128 13.56 16.23 3.04
C ASP A 128 13.87 17.73 2.89
N VAL A 129 14.28 18.37 3.98
CA VAL A 129 14.61 19.80 4.03
C VAL A 129 16.12 19.93 4.04
N GLN A 130 16.69 20.28 2.90
CA GLN A 130 18.13 20.44 2.75
C GLN A 130 18.50 21.90 2.93
N ARG A 131 19.56 22.15 3.70
CA ARG A 131 20.14 23.46 3.92
C ARG A 131 21.57 23.47 3.39
N SER A 132 21.83 24.33 2.41
CA SER A 132 23.18 24.54 1.91
C SER A 132 24.00 25.40 2.89
N HIS A 133 25.33 25.38 2.71
CA HIS A 133 26.26 26.14 3.56
C HIS A 133 26.04 27.66 3.48
N ASP A 134 25.50 28.17 2.36
CA ASP A 134 25.12 29.58 2.18
C ASP A 134 23.71 29.91 2.69
N GLY A 135 23.05 28.97 3.38
CA GLY A 135 21.75 29.16 4.03
C GLY A 135 20.53 29.00 3.13
N ARG A 136 20.68 28.61 1.85
CA ARG A 136 19.54 28.32 0.98
C ARG A 136 18.85 27.03 1.42
N VAL A 137 17.52 27.03 1.37
CA VAL A 137 16.69 25.87 1.67
C VAL A 137 16.19 25.28 0.37
N SER A 138 16.40 23.98 0.16
CA SER A 138 15.75 23.20 -0.90
C SER A 138 14.91 22.09 -0.28
N LEU A 139 13.83 21.73 -0.97
CA LEU A 139 12.94 20.64 -0.57
C LEU A 139 13.09 19.50 -1.57
N GLY A 140 13.25 18.28 -1.08
CA GLY A 140 13.28 17.07 -1.87
C GLY A 140 12.18 16.11 -1.45
N LEU A 141 11.48 15.50 -2.40
CA LEU A 141 10.61 14.38 -2.10
C LEU A 141 11.46 13.12 -1.93
N LYS A 142 11.31 12.38 -0.83
CA LYS A 142 12.08 11.17 -0.55
C LYS A 142 11.18 9.98 -0.26
N MET A 143 11.31 8.94 -1.08
CA MET A 143 10.58 7.69 -0.96
C MET A 143 11.04 6.92 0.27
N VAL A 144 10.10 6.62 1.15
CA VAL A 144 10.31 5.76 2.33
C VAL A 144 10.08 4.32 1.95
N GLU A 145 8.96 4.04 1.27
CA GLU A 145 8.58 2.67 0.92
C GLU A 145 7.56 2.55 -0.19
N ILE A 146 7.52 1.36 -0.79
CA ILE A 146 6.47 0.94 -1.73
C ILE A 146 5.74 -0.24 -1.09
N ASN A 147 4.49 -0.02 -0.69
CA ASN A 147 3.61 -1.06 -0.18
C ASN A 147 2.87 -1.73 -1.35
N THR A 148 3.16 -3.01 -1.58
CA THR A 148 2.48 -3.80 -2.63
C THR A 148 1.41 -4.75 -2.08
N ILE A 149 1.36 -4.96 -0.76
CA ILE A 149 0.37 -5.79 -0.08
C ILE A 149 -0.33 -5.00 1.04
N ALA A 150 -1.62 -5.24 1.22
CA ALA A 150 -2.41 -4.72 2.34
C ALA A 150 -2.32 -3.19 2.55
N ALA A 151 -2.12 -2.43 1.46
CA ALA A 151 -2.19 -0.97 1.48
C ALA A 151 -3.59 -0.52 1.92
N GLY A 152 -3.69 -0.06 3.16
CA GLY A 152 -4.94 0.42 3.77
C GLY A 152 -5.19 1.92 3.58
N PHE A 153 -6.33 2.37 4.11
CA PHE A 153 -6.83 3.76 4.13
C PHE A 153 -7.36 4.28 2.80
N ALA A 154 -7.72 3.41 1.86
CA ALA A 154 -8.35 3.83 0.61
C ALA A 154 -9.67 4.57 0.85
N SER A 155 -10.55 4.00 1.69
CA SER A 155 -11.86 4.59 1.99
C SER A 155 -11.76 5.74 2.98
N LEU A 156 -10.98 5.55 4.05
CA LEU A 156 -10.89 6.55 5.11
C LEU A 156 -10.16 7.81 4.64
N SER A 157 -9.14 7.71 3.77
CA SER A 157 -8.44 8.89 3.25
C SER A 157 -9.31 9.75 2.33
N SER A 158 -10.18 9.14 1.50
CA SER A 158 -11.13 9.89 0.67
C SER A 158 -12.06 10.73 1.53
N LYS A 159 -12.63 10.15 2.60
CA LYS A 159 -13.48 10.87 3.56
C LYS A 159 -12.71 11.89 4.42
N MET A 160 -11.43 11.63 4.71
CA MET A 160 -10.59 12.57 5.44
C MET A 160 -10.42 13.89 4.67
N ALA A 161 -10.32 13.82 3.35
CA ALA A 161 -10.25 15.02 2.51
C ALA A 161 -11.54 15.86 2.61
N ASP A 162 -12.70 15.22 2.67
CA ASP A 162 -13.99 15.90 2.84
C ASP A 162 -14.12 16.54 4.23
N LEU A 163 -13.71 15.82 5.28
CA LEU A 163 -13.65 16.36 6.64
C LEU A 163 -12.74 17.61 6.70
N GLN A 164 -11.55 17.56 6.11
CA GLN A 164 -10.63 18.69 6.13
C GLN A 164 -11.18 19.92 5.40
N LYS A 165 -11.86 19.72 4.27
CA LYS A 165 -12.60 20.79 3.56
C LYS A 165 -13.71 21.37 4.42
N TYR A 166 -14.47 20.51 5.09
CA TYR A 166 -15.53 20.93 6.01
C TYR A 166 -14.98 21.81 7.14
N VAL A 167 -14.01 21.31 7.91
CA VAL A 167 -13.44 22.02 9.05
C VAL A 167 -12.77 23.33 8.62
N THR A 168 -12.00 23.31 7.53
CA THR A 168 -11.29 24.52 7.06
C THR A 168 -12.26 25.61 6.60
N SER A 169 -13.33 25.25 5.89
CA SER A 169 -14.32 26.23 5.42
C SER A 169 -15.09 26.91 6.55
N ARG A 170 -15.21 26.23 7.70
CA ARG A 170 -15.97 26.71 8.86
C ARG A 170 -15.12 27.44 9.90
N TYR A 171 -13.94 26.91 10.19
CA TYR A 171 -13.12 27.34 11.33
C TYR A 171 -11.84 28.08 10.93
N THR A 172 -11.51 28.13 9.64
CA THR A 172 -10.31 28.80 9.12
C THR A 172 -10.67 29.81 8.01
N PRO A 173 -11.48 30.84 8.30
CA PRO A 173 -12.00 31.76 7.29
C PRO A 173 -10.88 32.41 6.48
N GLY A 174 -11.05 32.45 5.16
CA GLY A 174 -10.05 32.95 4.21
C GLY A 174 -8.99 31.91 3.80
N SER A 175 -8.94 30.74 4.44
CA SER A 175 -8.10 29.63 3.98
C SER A 175 -8.78 28.86 2.86
N VAL A 176 -8.03 28.58 1.80
CA VAL A 176 -8.48 27.75 0.67
C VAL A 176 -7.65 26.48 0.65
N ILE A 177 -8.32 25.33 0.67
CA ILE A 177 -7.65 24.05 0.41
C ILE A 177 -7.59 23.87 -1.11
N GLU A 178 -6.43 24.12 -1.69
CA GLU A 178 -6.16 23.79 -3.08
C GLU A 178 -5.65 22.35 -3.21
N ALA A 179 -6.55 21.38 -2.97
CA ALA A 179 -6.26 19.95 -3.04
C ALA A 179 -6.99 19.27 -4.20
N GLU A 180 -6.30 18.37 -4.90
CA GLU A 180 -6.89 17.48 -5.89
C GLU A 180 -7.95 16.57 -5.25
N PRO A 181 -9.00 16.17 -5.98
CA PRO A 181 -9.97 15.18 -5.49
C PRO A 181 -9.30 13.85 -5.11
N ASN A 182 -9.61 13.32 -3.94
CA ASN A 182 -9.10 12.00 -3.52
C ASN A 182 -10.04 10.87 -3.97
N GLY A 183 -9.85 10.41 -5.21
CA GLY A 183 -10.61 9.31 -5.82
C GLY A 183 -10.16 7.90 -5.42
N CYS A 184 -9.41 7.73 -4.32
CA CYS A 184 -8.85 6.44 -3.92
C CYS A 184 -9.95 5.38 -3.67
N PHE A 185 -11.00 5.72 -2.92
CA PHE A 185 -12.14 4.82 -2.69
C PHE A 185 -12.77 4.32 -4.01
N ASP A 186 -13.06 5.25 -4.93
CA ASP A 186 -13.70 4.94 -6.20
C ASP A 186 -12.79 4.05 -7.05
N GLY A 187 -11.51 4.40 -7.16
CA GLY A 187 -10.52 3.60 -7.88
C GLY A 187 -10.42 2.16 -7.37
N PHE A 188 -10.51 1.93 -6.05
CA PHE A 188 -10.53 0.58 -5.49
C PHE A 188 -11.80 -0.18 -5.90
N VAL A 189 -12.97 0.42 -5.70
CA VAL A 189 -14.27 -0.22 -5.98
C VAL A 189 -14.39 -0.57 -7.47
N ASP A 190 -13.99 0.35 -8.35
CA ASP A 190 -14.09 0.19 -9.80
C ASP A 190 -13.05 -0.83 -10.34
N ALA A 191 -11.83 -0.84 -9.77
CA ALA A 191 -10.80 -1.81 -10.14
C ALA A 191 -11.17 -3.24 -9.71
N PHE A 192 -11.76 -3.42 -8.53
CA PHE A 192 -12.30 -4.71 -8.09
C PHE A 192 -13.42 -5.20 -9.01
N ALA A 193 -14.36 -4.32 -9.37
CA ALA A 193 -15.45 -4.66 -10.28
C ALA A 193 -14.93 -5.05 -11.67
N THR A 194 -13.90 -4.36 -12.15
CA THR A 194 -13.21 -4.69 -13.40
C THR A 194 -12.58 -6.08 -13.33
N ALA A 195 -11.79 -6.37 -12.29
CA ALA A 195 -11.15 -7.69 -12.13
C ALA A 195 -12.18 -8.83 -12.01
N TRP A 196 -13.27 -8.62 -11.25
CA TRP A 196 -14.38 -9.57 -11.14
C TRP A 196 -15.05 -9.83 -12.49
N LYS A 197 -15.26 -8.78 -13.29
CA LYS A 197 -15.85 -8.88 -14.63
C LYS A 197 -14.94 -9.63 -15.61
N GLU A 198 -13.64 -9.37 -15.57
CA GLU A 198 -12.63 -10.06 -16.39
C GLU A 198 -12.54 -11.57 -16.05
N TYR A 199 -12.77 -11.94 -14.78
CA TYR A 199 -12.86 -13.36 -14.39
C TYR A 199 -14.06 -14.08 -15.05
N GLY A 200 -15.15 -13.36 -15.33
CA GLY A 200 -16.23 -13.83 -16.22
C GLY A 200 -17.27 -14.75 -15.58
N GLN A 201 -17.22 -15.02 -14.27
CA GLN A 201 -18.20 -15.86 -13.56
C GLN A 201 -19.15 -15.03 -12.70
N SER A 202 -20.42 -14.95 -13.10
CA SER A 202 -21.43 -14.07 -12.50
C SER A 202 -21.85 -14.43 -11.07
N ASN A 203 -21.67 -15.69 -10.66
CA ASN A 203 -21.96 -16.16 -9.30
C ASN A 203 -20.73 -16.18 -8.38
N SER A 204 -19.56 -15.78 -8.90
CA SER A 204 -18.33 -15.72 -8.11
C SER A 204 -18.36 -14.55 -7.13
N VAL A 205 -17.55 -14.65 -6.08
CA VAL A 205 -17.42 -13.61 -5.04
C VAL A 205 -15.99 -13.11 -4.94
N ILE A 206 -15.84 -11.90 -4.42
CA ILE A 206 -14.54 -11.35 -4.03
C ILE A 206 -14.23 -11.80 -2.60
N LEU A 207 -13.07 -12.40 -2.38
CA LEU A 207 -12.57 -12.80 -1.08
C LEU A 207 -11.68 -11.71 -0.48
N PHE A 208 -12.04 -11.20 0.68
CA PHE A 208 -11.15 -10.38 1.51
C PHE A 208 -10.47 -11.29 2.55
N VAL A 209 -9.15 -11.42 2.45
CA VAL A 209 -8.32 -12.12 3.42
C VAL A 209 -8.00 -11.17 4.56
N VAL A 210 -8.45 -11.47 5.77
CA VAL A 210 -8.49 -10.50 6.90
C VAL A 210 -7.88 -11.09 8.18
N LYS A 211 -7.56 -10.22 9.14
CA LYS A 211 -7.26 -10.62 10.52
C LYS A 211 -8.55 -10.74 11.33
N GLU A 212 -8.56 -11.59 12.36
CA GLU A 212 -9.72 -11.75 13.28
C GLU A 212 -10.10 -10.42 13.94
N ASN A 213 -9.12 -9.76 14.56
CA ASN A 213 -9.30 -8.50 15.30
C ASN A 213 -8.73 -7.31 14.53
N GLU A 214 -9.21 -7.11 13.30
CA GLU A 214 -8.77 -6.02 12.44
C GLU A 214 -9.28 -4.65 12.94
N ALA A 215 -8.37 -3.84 13.48
CA ALA A 215 -8.67 -2.49 13.95
C ALA A 215 -9.22 -1.59 12.82
N ASN A 216 -8.66 -1.70 11.62
CA ASN A 216 -9.04 -0.88 10.47
C ASN A 216 -10.12 -1.55 9.60
N LYS A 217 -11.06 -2.27 10.21
CA LYS A 217 -12.12 -3.02 9.52
C LYS A 217 -13.08 -2.11 8.77
N PHE A 218 -13.34 -0.90 9.26
CA PHE A 218 -14.26 0.05 8.63
C PHE A 218 -13.76 0.54 7.27
N ASP A 219 -12.45 0.72 7.09
CA ASP A 219 -11.85 1.04 5.79
C ASP A 219 -12.21 -0.01 4.73
N GLN A 220 -12.16 -1.29 5.11
CA GLN A 220 -12.47 -2.41 4.23
C GLN A 220 -13.98 -2.57 4.00
N ARG A 221 -14.80 -2.40 5.04
CA ARG A 221 -16.27 -2.50 4.95
C ARG A 221 -16.86 -1.44 4.02
N GLN A 222 -16.28 -0.25 3.99
CA GLN A 222 -16.72 0.77 3.05
C GLN A 222 -16.52 0.34 1.59
N ILE A 223 -15.39 -0.32 1.26
CA ILE A 223 -15.15 -0.89 -0.09
C ILE A 223 -16.20 -1.95 -0.42
N GLU A 224 -16.47 -2.87 0.51
CA GLU A 224 -17.50 -3.90 0.36
C GLU A 224 -18.89 -3.29 0.10
N HIS A 225 -19.27 -2.27 0.85
CA HIS A 225 -20.53 -1.56 0.62
C HIS A 225 -20.55 -0.86 -0.74
N GLY A 226 -19.42 -0.30 -1.18
CA GLY A 226 -19.27 0.31 -2.51
C GLY A 226 -19.50 -0.69 -3.63
N LEU A 227 -18.84 -1.87 -3.53
CA LEU A 227 -19.00 -2.97 -4.48
C LEU A 227 -20.45 -3.45 -4.58
N TRP A 228 -21.11 -3.63 -3.44
CA TRP A 228 -22.52 -4.02 -3.43
C TRP A 228 -23.42 -2.96 -4.03
N LYS A 229 -23.29 -1.70 -3.58
CA LYS A 229 -24.18 -0.60 -4.02
C LYS A 229 -24.04 -0.28 -5.51
N ARG A 230 -22.83 -0.35 -6.06
CA ARG A 230 -22.56 0.04 -7.46
C ARG A 230 -22.69 -1.11 -8.45
N TYR A 231 -22.30 -2.31 -8.03
CA TYR A 231 -22.12 -3.45 -8.94
C TYR A 231 -22.87 -4.71 -8.52
N SER A 232 -23.51 -4.72 -7.34
CA SER A 232 -24.12 -5.93 -6.74
C SER A 232 -23.12 -7.10 -6.61
N ILE A 233 -21.83 -6.78 -6.48
CA ILE A 233 -20.78 -7.78 -6.30
C ILE A 233 -20.68 -8.14 -4.82
N ARG A 234 -20.73 -9.43 -4.52
CA ARG A 234 -20.64 -9.94 -3.16
C ARG A 234 -19.18 -10.07 -2.72
N VAL A 235 -18.91 -9.65 -1.49
CA VAL A 235 -17.64 -9.88 -0.79
C VAL A 235 -17.87 -10.90 0.32
N ILE A 236 -16.95 -11.83 0.50
CA ILE A 236 -16.82 -12.64 1.71
C ILE A 236 -15.50 -12.33 2.40
N ARG A 237 -15.46 -12.49 3.73
CA ARG A 237 -14.28 -12.16 4.54
C ARG A 237 -13.84 -13.38 5.31
N ARG A 238 -12.58 -13.79 5.17
CA ARG A 238 -12.04 -14.95 5.87
C ARG A 238 -10.63 -14.71 6.36
N THR A 239 -10.26 -15.32 7.47
CA THR A 239 -8.88 -15.42 7.92
C THR A 239 -8.12 -16.47 7.11
N LEU A 240 -6.79 -16.43 7.11
CA LEU A 240 -5.99 -17.47 6.45
C LEU A 240 -6.26 -18.86 7.05
N THR A 241 -6.55 -18.95 8.35
CA THR A 241 -6.91 -20.20 9.03
C THR A 241 -8.24 -20.74 8.52
N GLU A 242 -9.27 -19.90 8.43
CA GLU A 242 -10.57 -20.29 7.87
C GLU A 242 -10.44 -20.72 6.40
N ILE A 243 -9.66 -19.99 5.60
CA ILE A 243 -9.37 -20.32 4.21
C ILE A 243 -8.69 -21.69 4.12
N GLY A 244 -7.60 -21.90 4.86
CA GLY A 244 -6.84 -23.14 4.83
C GLY A 244 -7.68 -24.38 5.22
N ASN A 245 -8.68 -24.19 6.08
CA ASN A 245 -9.58 -25.26 6.51
C ASN A 245 -10.71 -25.57 5.51
N THR A 246 -11.09 -24.62 4.65
CA THR A 246 -12.33 -24.71 3.86
C THR A 246 -12.12 -24.65 2.35
N ILE A 247 -10.97 -24.15 1.89
CA ILE A 247 -10.68 -23.99 0.47
C ILE A 247 -10.63 -25.34 -0.24
N LYS A 248 -11.27 -25.38 -1.41
CA LYS A 248 -11.21 -26.50 -2.34
C LYS A 248 -10.80 -25.97 -3.70
N LEU A 249 -9.90 -26.67 -4.37
CA LEU A 249 -9.42 -26.32 -5.70
C LEU A 249 -9.87 -27.40 -6.69
N THR A 250 -10.58 -27.02 -7.75
CA THR A 250 -10.97 -27.94 -8.83
C THR A 250 -9.75 -28.34 -9.68
N PRO A 251 -9.81 -29.43 -10.48
CA PRO A 251 -8.76 -29.75 -11.45
C PRO A 251 -8.48 -28.59 -12.43
N GLU A 252 -9.53 -27.82 -12.75
CA GLU A 252 -9.48 -26.62 -13.58
C GLU A 252 -8.97 -25.39 -12.82
N ARG A 253 -8.57 -25.53 -11.54
CA ARG A 253 -8.04 -24.49 -10.66
C ARG A 253 -9.00 -23.36 -10.33
N GLU A 254 -10.29 -23.67 -10.26
CA GLU A 254 -11.27 -22.79 -9.61
C GLU A 254 -11.22 -23.00 -8.10
N ALA A 255 -11.08 -21.90 -7.36
CA ALA A 255 -11.07 -21.95 -5.90
C ALA A 255 -12.50 -21.76 -5.36
N PHE A 256 -12.90 -22.65 -4.46
CA PHE A 256 -14.18 -22.57 -3.75
C PHE A 256 -13.95 -22.48 -2.25
N ILE A 257 -14.62 -21.53 -1.60
CA ILE A 257 -14.63 -21.35 -0.13
C ILE A 257 -16.08 -21.21 0.31
N ASP A 258 -16.51 -22.04 1.26
CA ASP A 258 -17.89 -22.11 1.75
C ASP A 258 -18.94 -22.27 0.62
N GLY A 259 -18.57 -22.96 -0.45
CA GLY A 259 -19.43 -23.18 -1.62
C GLY A 259 -19.48 -22.02 -2.62
N TYR A 260 -18.75 -20.93 -2.39
CA TYR A 260 -18.63 -19.81 -3.33
C TYR A 260 -17.36 -19.93 -4.15
N GLU A 261 -17.48 -19.77 -5.47
CA GLU A 261 -16.33 -19.63 -6.36
C GLU A 261 -15.67 -18.25 -6.15
N ILE A 262 -14.35 -18.23 -6.06
CA ILE A 262 -13.58 -17.01 -5.80
C ILE A 262 -13.00 -16.47 -7.10
N SER A 263 -13.36 -15.24 -7.47
CA SER A 263 -12.84 -14.56 -8.66
C SER A 263 -11.68 -13.62 -8.37
N VAL A 264 -11.69 -12.96 -7.22
CA VAL A 264 -10.65 -12.02 -6.80
C VAL A 264 -10.32 -12.26 -5.33
N VAL A 265 -9.03 -12.22 -5.00
CA VAL A 265 -8.52 -12.35 -3.64
C VAL A 265 -7.86 -11.03 -3.24
N TYR A 266 -8.33 -10.40 -2.18
CA TYR A 266 -7.76 -9.16 -1.66
C TYR A 266 -7.12 -9.38 -0.30
N TYR A 267 -5.80 -9.20 -0.22
CA TYR A 267 -5.06 -9.39 1.02
C TYR A 267 -5.08 -8.13 1.89
N ARG A 268 -5.74 -8.24 3.04
CA ARG A 268 -5.61 -7.35 4.21
C ARG A 268 -4.95 -8.05 5.41
N ALA A 269 -4.43 -9.25 5.18
CA ALA A 269 -3.59 -10.04 6.07
C ALA A 269 -2.53 -10.77 5.23
N GLY A 270 -1.72 -11.65 5.84
CA GLY A 270 -0.71 -12.45 5.10
C GLY A 270 0.56 -11.68 4.72
N TYR A 271 0.72 -10.45 5.20
CA TYR A 271 1.89 -9.60 4.94
C TYR A 271 3.04 -9.81 5.95
N GLY A 272 2.89 -10.70 6.92
CA GLY A 272 3.95 -11.04 7.86
C GLY A 272 3.71 -12.33 8.64
N PRO A 273 4.73 -12.83 9.37
CA PRO A 273 4.71 -14.15 10.01
C PRO A 273 3.57 -14.34 11.01
N SER A 274 3.14 -13.27 11.70
CA SER A 274 2.05 -13.33 12.68
C SER A 274 0.68 -13.68 12.09
N CYS A 275 0.54 -13.78 10.76
CA CYS A 275 -0.67 -14.24 10.09
C CYS A 275 -0.65 -15.76 9.79
N TYR A 276 0.45 -16.45 10.10
CA TYR A 276 0.68 -17.86 9.77
C TYR A 276 1.04 -18.63 11.05
N HIS A 277 0.03 -19.24 11.67
CA HIS A 277 0.19 -19.95 12.94
C HIS A 277 0.56 -21.43 12.76
N SER A 278 0.33 -21.97 11.57
CA SER A 278 0.59 -23.35 11.20
C SER A 278 0.69 -23.51 9.67
N ASP A 279 0.84 -24.76 9.20
CA ASP A 279 0.80 -25.08 7.77
C ASP A 279 -0.59 -24.87 7.14
N ILE A 280 -1.65 -24.75 7.95
CA ILE A 280 -3.03 -24.52 7.46
C ILE A 280 -3.08 -23.19 6.69
N GLU A 281 -2.55 -22.12 7.27
CA GLU A 281 -2.54 -20.79 6.66
C GLU A 281 -1.69 -20.75 5.38
N TRP A 282 -0.54 -21.43 5.40
CA TRP A 282 0.34 -21.55 4.25
C TRP A 282 -0.32 -22.33 3.12
N ASN A 283 -0.99 -23.45 3.42
CA ASN A 283 -1.73 -24.22 2.42
C ASN A 283 -2.89 -23.41 1.84
N GLY A 284 -3.63 -22.66 2.67
CA GLY A 284 -4.67 -21.74 2.19
C GLY A 284 -4.12 -20.70 1.23
N ARG A 285 -3.03 -20.02 1.61
CA ARG A 285 -2.34 -19.04 0.73
C ARG A 285 -1.86 -19.68 -0.57
N ARG A 286 -1.22 -20.85 -0.49
CA ARG A 286 -0.73 -21.60 -1.66
C ARG A 286 -1.85 -21.95 -2.63
N LEU A 287 -2.98 -22.46 -2.14
CA LEU A 287 -4.11 -22.85 -2.99
C LEU A 287 -4.81 -21.66 -3.64
N LEU A 288 -4.88 -20.50 -2.95
CA LEU A 288 -5.35 -19.25 -3.56
C LEU A 288 -4.43 -18.81 -4.71
N GLU A 289 -3.12 -18.92 -4.53
CA GLU A 289 -2.13 -18.53 -5.56
C GLU A 289 -2.11 -19.49 -6.76
N LEU A 290 -2.36 -20.78 -6.54
CA LEU A 290 -2.47 -21.76 -7.63
C LEU A 290 -3.78 -21.66 -8.42
N SER A 291 -4.76 -20.91 -7.92
CA SER A 291 -6.08 -20.78 -8.53
C SER A 291 -6.09 -19.81 -9.71
N LYS A 292 -7.20 -19.79 -10.45
CA LYS A 292 -7.49 -18.78 -11.48
C LYS A 292 -7.82 -17.39 -10.90
N ALA A 293 -8.13 -17.31 -9.61
CA ALA A 293 -8.59 -16.06 -8.99
C ALA A 293 -7.50 -14.98 -9.07
N SER A 294 -7.89 -13.74 -9.37
CA SER A 294 -6.95 -12.62 -9.40
C SER A 294 -6.49 -12.27 -7.98
N ASN A 295 -5.27 -12.67 -7.63
CA ASN A 295 -4.67 -12.35 -6.34
C ASN A 295 -4.19 -10.89 -6.33
N CYS A 296 -4.62 -10.13 -5.32
CA CYS A 296 -4.28 -8.73 -5.09
C CYS A 296 -3.63 -8.55 -3.71
N PRO A 297 -2.29 -8.57 -3.65
CA PRO A 297 -1.34 -8.91 -4.72
C PRO A 297 -1.16 -10.43 -4.90
N SER A 298 -0.54 -10.82 -6.01
CA SER A 298 0.10 -12.14 -6.16
C SER A 298 1.34 -12.25 -5.25
N ALA A 299 1.85 -13.47 -5.06
CA ALA A 299 3.11 -13.77 -4.38
C ALA A 299 4.28 -13.03 -5.04
N ALA A 300 4.31 -12.95 -6.37
CA ALA A 300 5.32 -12.19 -7.10
C ALA A 300 5.28 -10.69 -6.72
N TYR A 301 4.09 -10.07 -6.77
CA TYR A 301 3.92 -8.67 -6.36
C TYR A 301 4.28 -8.43 -4.89
N GLN A 302 3.93 -9.37 -4.00
CA GLN A 302 4.31 -9.28 -2.60
C GLN A 302 5.84 -9.33 -2.42
N LEU A 303 6.53 -10.22 -3.13
CA LEU A 303 8.01 -10.30 -3.14
C LEU A 303 8.63 -8.97 -3.62
N ILE A 304 8.08 -8.35 -4.67
CA ILE A 304 8.57 -7.06 -5.16
C ILE A 304 8.43 -5.93 -4.12
N GLY A 305 7.48 -6.03 -3.19
CA GLY A 305 7.29 -5.03 -2.13
C GLY A 305 8.31 -5.08 -0.99
N PHE A 306 9.23 -6.05 -0.96
CA PHE A 306 10.22 -6.12 0.11
C PHE A 306 11.26 -5.00 0.01
N LYS A 307 11.73 -4.53 1.18
CA LYS A 307 12.80 -3.53 1.30
C LYS A 307 14.08 -3.92 0.56
N LYS A 308 14.37 -5.22 0.44
CA LYS A 308 15.53 -5.68 -0.34
C LYS A 308 15.41 -5.27 -1.81
N VAL A 309 14.23 -5.38 -2.40
CA VAL A 309 13.98 -4.97 -3.80
C VAL A 309 14.11 -3.45 -3.92
N GLN A 310 13.53 -2.68 -2.99
CA GLN A 310 13.70 -1.23 -2.94
C GLN A 310 15.18 -0.81 -2.85
N GLN A 311 15.99 -1.53 -2.07
CA GLN A 311 17.44 -1.31 -1.99
C GLN A 311 18.12 -1.61 -3.33
N ILE A 312 17.83 -2.75 -3.97
CA ILE A 312 18.43 -3.10 -5.28
C ILE A 312 18.05 -2.06 -6.34
N LEU A 313 16.81 -1.57 -6.33
CA LEU A 313 16.36 -0.53 -7.27
C LEU A 313 17.18 0.77 -7.18
N SER A 314 17.77 1.06 -6.02
CA SER A 314 18.65 2.23 -5.84
C SER A 314 20.04 2.06 -6.47
N GLU A 315 20.41 0.85 -6.90
CA GLU A 315 21.67 0.58 -7.56
C GLU A 315 21.69 1.12 -9.00
N LYS A 316 22.87 1.55 -9.44
CA LYS A 316 23.06 2.16 -10.76
C LYS A 316 22.70 1.16 -11.87
N GLY A 317 21.88 1.60 -12.82
CA GLY A 317 21.52 0.81 -14.00
C GLY A 317 20.38 -0.18 -13.78
N ILE A 318 19.81 -0.30 -12.58
CA ILE A 318 18.68 -1.20 -12.33
C ILE A 318 17.37 -0.60 -12.86
N LEU A 319 17.06 0.66 -12.55
CA LEU A 319 15.84 1.32 -13.04
C LEU A 319 15.78 1.35 -14.57
N GLU A 320 16.90 1.62 -15.24
CA GLU A 320 17.01 1.70 -16.71
C GLU A 320 16.66 0.38 -17.42
N LYS A 321 16.72 -0.76 -16.72
CA LYS A 321 16.30 -2.06 -17.28
C LYS A 321 14.78 -2.15 -17.44
N TYR A 322 14.02 -1.41 -16.63
CA TYR A 322 12.57 -1.54 -16.53
C TYR A 322 11.81 -0.27 -16.95
N ILE A 323 12.44 0.91 -16.85
CA ILE A 323 11.88 2.19 -17.27
C ILE A 323 12.71 2.72 -18.43
N LYS A 324 12.08 2.87 -19.60
CA LYS A 324 12.76 3.29 -20.84
C LYS A 324 12.97 4.80 -20.95
N GLU A 325 12.09 5.59 -20.35
CA GLU A 325 12.11 7.04 -20.43
C GLU A 325 13.13 7.62 -19.45
N GLU A 326 14.23 8.19 -19.98
CA GLU A 326 15.33 8.73 -19.15
C GLU A 326 14.86 9.81 -18.16
N GLY A 327 13.91 10.66 -18.56
CA GLY A 327 13.31 11.67 -17.69
C GLY A 327 12.60 11.04 -16.49
N VAL A 328 11.79 10.01 -16.72
CA VAL A 328 11.08 9.27 -15.67
C VAL A 328 12.06 8.53 -14.76
N VAL A 329 13.12 7.93 -15.32
CA VAL A 329 14.20 7.32 -14.52
C VAL A 329 14.83 8.35 -13.59
N SER A 330 15.14 9.55 -14.10
CA SER A 330 15.70 10.64 -13.31
C SER A 330 14.74 11.07 -12.19
N ASP A 331 13.46 11.26 -12.52
CA ASP A 331 12.43 11.68 -11.58
C ASP A 331 12.21 10.68 -10.46
N VAL A 332 12.14 9.38 -10.78
CA VAL A 332 12.05 8.30 -9.78
C VAL A 332 13.31 8.25 -8.93
N ARG A 333 14.49 8.27 -9.55
CA ARG A 333 15.78 8.19 -8.86
C ARG A 333 15.99 9.34 -7.89
N GLN A 334 15.54 10.55 -8.23
CA GLN A 334 15.63 11.71 -7.36
C GLN A 334 14.90 11.49 -6.02
N THR A 335 13.86 10.65 -6.01
CA THR A 335 13.13 10.30 -4.79
C THR A 335 13.89 9.34 -3.88
N PHE A 336 14.92 8.64 -4.36
CA PHE A 336 15.62 7.69 -3.51
C PHE A 336 16.51 8.38 -2.46
N THR A 337 16.61 7.70 -1.32
CA THR A 337 17.61 7.96 -0.27
C THR A 337 18.74 6.94 -0.39
N GLY A 338 19.82 7.14 0.37
CA GLY A 338 20.91 6.15 0.43
C GLY A 338 20.41 4.85 1.04
N GLN A 339 20.37 3.78 0.25
CA GLN A 339 19.99 2.44 0.68
C GLN A 339 21.17 1.50 0.48
N TYR A 340 21.57 0.81 1.55
CA TYR A 340 22.78 -0.01 1.56
C TYR A 340 22.49 -1.38 2.16
N THR A 341 23.15 -2.40 1.63
CA THR A 341 23.23 -3.71 2.28
C THR A 341 24.15 -3.64 3.50
N LEU A 342 23.94 -4.53 4.47
CA LEU A 342 24.83 -4.64 5.63
C LEU A 342 26.28 -4.88 5.19
N GLU A 343 26.51 -5.71 4.16
CA GLU A 343 27.85 -5.96 3.60
C GLU A 343 28.55 -4.65 3.16
N GLN A 344 27.84 -3.76 2.46
CA GLN A 344 28.37 -2.46 2.04
C GLN A 344 28.70 -1.55 3.23
N VAL A 345 27.87 -1.55 4.27
CA VAL A 345 28.09 -0.75 5.48
C VAL A 345 29.36 -1.23 6.21
N TRP A 346 29.57 -2.54 6.31
CA TRP A 346 30.79 -3.09 6.90
C TRP A 346 32.06 -2.65 6.16
N TYR A 347 32.04 -2.65 4.82
CA TYR A 347 33.17 -2.13 4.04
C TYR A 347 33.40 -0.64 4.27
N LEU A 348 32.35 0.17 4.34
CA LEU A 348 32.45 1.60 4.62
C LEU A 348 33.03 1.88 6.01
N LEU A 349 32.60 1.13 7.03
CA LEU A 349 33.13 1.24 8.39
C LEU A 349 34.61 0.85 8.47
N ILE A 350 35.02 -0.22 7.79
CA ILE A 350 36.43 -0.62 7.71
C ILE A 350 37.27 0.50 7.07
N ILE A 351 36.82 1.05 5.94
CA ILE A 351 37.54 2.14 5.26
C ILE A 351 37.67 3.36 6.17
N ILE A 352 36.58 3.79 6.82
CA ILE A 352 36.59 4.94 7.74
C ILE A 352 37.54 4.70 8.92
N CYS A 353 37.52 3.50 9.52
CA CYS A 353 38.43 3.15 10.61
C CYS A 353 39.90 3.07 10.16
N THR A 354 40.18 2.58 8.95
CA THR A 354 41.56 2.57 8.42
C THR A 354 42.07 3.95 8.03
N CYS A 355 41.20 4.85 7.56
CA CYS A 355 41.56 6.22 7.20
C CYS A 355 41.69 7.16 8.41
N THR A 356 41.14 6.82 9.57
CA THR A 356 41.32 7.58 10.83
C THR A 356 42.54 7.13 11.64
N LEU A 357 43.21 6.05 11.22
CA LEU A 357 44.43 5.50 11.84
C LEU A 357 45.72 5.87 11.07
N CYS A 358 45.63 6.75 10.05
CA CYS A 358 46.78 7.29 9.32
C CYS A 358 47.00 8.78 9.60
#